data_AF-A0A7Z9Y1F4-F1
#
_entry.id   AF-A0A7Z9Y1F4-F1
#
_cell.length_a   1.000
_cell.length_b   1.000
_cell.length_c   1.000
_cell.angle_alpha   90.00
_cell.angle_beta   90.00
_cell.angle_gamma   90.00
#
_symmetry.space_group_name_H-M   'P 1'
#
loop_
_entity.id
_entity.type
_entity.pdbx_description
1 polymer ?
#
loop_
_entity_poly.entity_id
_entity_poly.type
_entity_poly.pdbx_seq_one_letter_code
_entity_poly.pdbx_strand_id
1 'polypeptide(L)'
;MNQSDVWQPFGFLLAAVAAGVLLVWLPLPWAVGLVAGTAVFLLIVIYPVLGLALALLAAPLGAWESAAFGSSLLDSGQFFILLTIAVWLGRGLSRRRLMIPHTFLNVPLAIFLLVT
;
A
#
# COMPACT_ATOMS: atom_id res chain seq x y z
N MET A 1 24.94 -6.81 30.33
CA MET A 1 23.64 -7.28 29.80
C MET A 1 22.61 -6.23 30.16
N ASN A 2 22.24 -5.35 29.21
CA ASN A 2 21.29 -4.26 29.43
C ASN A 2 19.85 -4.81 29.45
N GLN A 3 19.09 -4.48 30.50
CA GLN A 3 17.70 -4.89 30.71
C GLN A 3 16.69 -3.89 30.12
N SER A 4 16.91 -3.36 28.91
CA SER A 4 16.02 -2.35 28.31
C SER A 4 14.83 -2.91 27.52
N ASP A 5 14.64 -4.24 27.46
CA ASP A 5 13.74 -4.86 26.46
C ASP A 5 12.44 -5.48 27.01
N VAL A 6 12.05 -5.24 28.27
CA VAL A 6 10.91 -5.95 28.88
C VAL A 6 9.58 -5.17 28.86
N TRP A 7 9.58 -3.91 28.43
CA TRP A 7 8.34 -3.18 28.22
C TRP A 7 7.86 -3.35 26.77
N GLN A 8 7.23 -4.49 26.46
CA GLN A 8 6.13 -4.44 25.52
C GLN A 8 4.96 -3.76 26.24
N PRO A 9 4.70 -2.47 25.97
CA PRO A 9 3.82 -1.65 26.77
C PRO A 9 2.41 -2.23 26.67
N PHE A 10 1.78 -2.43 27.82
CA PHE A 10 0.38 -2.81 27.97
C PHE A 10 -0.57 -2.01 27.03
N GLY A 11 -0.17 -0.78 26.66
CA GLY A 11 -0.82 0.04 25.64
C GLY A 11 -0.92 -0.57 24.24
N PHE A 12 0.09 -1.27 23.71
CA PHE A 12 -0.04 -1.95 22.41
C PHE A 12 -1.01 -3.12 22.47
N LEU A 13 -1.05 -3.84 23.60
CA LEU A 13 -1.99 -4.93 23.80
C LEU A 13 -3.43 -4.40 23.87
N LEU A 14 -3.66 -3.32 24.63
CA LEU A 14 -4.94 -2.61 24.67
C LEU A 14 -5.36 -2.08 23.30
N ALA A 15 -4.42 -1.49 22.54
CA ALA A 15 -4.68 -1.00 21.19
C ALA A 15 -5.05 -2.14 20.23
N ALA A 16 -4.35 -3.28 20.30
CA ALA A 16 -4.66 -4.46 19.48
C ALA A 16 -6.04 -5.04 19.82
N VAL A 17 -6.38 -5.13 21.11
CA VAL A 17 -7.71 -5.60 21.56
C VAL A 17 -8.80 -4.61 21.13
N ALA A 18 -8.60 -3.31 21.32
CA ALA A 18 -9.55 -2.29 20.89
C ALA A 18 -9.76 -2.31 19.37
N ALA A 19 -8.68 -2.43 18.59
CA ALA A 19 -8.75 -2.58 17.13
C ALA A 19 -9.51 -3.85 16.73
N GLY A 20 -9.29 -4.97 17.42
CA GLY A 20 -10.03 -6.21 17.20
C GLY A 20 -11.52 -6.08 17.51
N VAL A 21 -11.89 -5.45 18.63
CA VAL A 21 -13.30 -5.19 18.99
C VAL A 21 -13.97 -4.25 17.97
N LEU A 22 -13.27 -3.20 17.54
CA LEU A 22 -13.75 -2.28 16.51
C LEU A 22 -14.00 -3.01 15.18
N LEU A 23 -13.11 -3.95 14.82
CA LEU A 23 -13.24 -4.79 13.63
C LEU A 23 -14.48 -5.70 13.67
N VAL A 24 -14.83 -6.24 14.83
CA VAL A 24 -16.03 -7.10 15.01
C VAL A 24 -17.33 -6.31 14.81
N TRP A 25 -17.33 -5.03 15.18
CA TRP A 25 -18.49 -4.15 15.03
C TRP A 25 -18.62 -3.55 13.63
N LEU A 26 -17.57 -3.66 12.80
CA LEU A 26 -17.57 -3.13 11.45
C LEU A 26 -18.32 -4.09 10.52
N PRO A 27 -19.12 -3.59 9.56
CA PRO A 27 -19.69 -4.45 8.53
C PRO A 27 -18.55 -5.17 7.79
N LEU A 28 -18.73 -6.48 7.57
CA LEU A 28 -17.73 -7.37 7.00
C LEU A 28 -16.94 -6.80 5.79
N PRO A 29 -17.55 -6.11 4.80
CA PRO A 29 -16.79 -5.53 3.69
C PRO A 29 -15.76 -4.48 4.14
N TRP A 30 -16.08 -3.65 5.14
CA TRP A 30 -15.16 -2.65 5.66
C TRP A 30 -14.02 -3.27 6.46
N ALA A 31 -14.32 -4.30 7.24
CA ALA A 31 -13.31 -5.05 7.99
C ALA A 31 -12.28 -5.69 7.04
N VAL A 32 -12.77 -6.37 5.99
CA VAL A 32 -11.92 -6.95 4.95
C VAL A 32 -11.11 -5.87 4.23
N GLY A 33 -11.74 -4.76 3.85
CA GLY A 33 -11.06 -3.64 3.19
C GLY A 33 -9.93 -3.04 4.03
N LEU A 34 -10.16 -2.83 5.34
CA LEU A 34 -9.12 -2.32 6.25
C LEU A 34 -7.98 -3.31 6.42
N VAL A 35 -8.27 -4.59 6.68
CA VAL A 35 -7.22 -5.59 6.91
C VAL A 35 -6.41 -5.82 5.63
N ALA A 36 -7.08 -6.04 4.50
CA ALA A 36 -6.42 -6.25 3.21
C ALA A 36 -5.65 -5.00 2.77
N GLY A 37 -6.25 -3.81 2.89
CA GLY A 37 -5.62 -2.55 2.54
C GLY A 37 -4.36 -2.28 3.37
N THR A 38 -4.42 -2.53 4.68
CA THR A 38 -3.25 -2.37 5.57
C THR A 38 -2.17 -3.38 5.24
N ALA A 39 -2.52 -4.63 4.97
CA ALA A 39 -1.57 -5.66 4.57
C ALA A 39 -0.87 -5.30 3.25
N VAL A 40 -1.63 -4.87 2.24
CA VAL A 40 -1.10 -4.39 0.96
C VAL A 40 -0.19 -3.18 1.16
N PHE A 41 -0.61 -2.20 1.95
CA PHE A 41 0.20 -1.03 2.26
C PHE A 41 1.56 -1.40 2.86
N LEU A 42 1.56 -2.24 3.90
CA LEU A 42 2.79 -2.73 4.52
C LEU A 42 3.65 -3.51 3.53
N LEU A 43 3.03 -4.33 2.68
CA LEU A 43 3.73 -5.09 1.65
C LEU A 43 4.44 -4.17 0.65
N ILE A 44 3.81 -3.06 0.23
CA ILE A 44 4.42 -2.05 -0.65
C ILE A 44 5.56 -1.31 0.06
N VAL A 45 5.39 -0.97 1.33
CA VAL A 45 6.45 -0.33 2.14
C VAL A 45 7.70 -1.23 2.23
N ILE A 46 7.50 -2.53 2.46
CA ILE A 46 8.59 -3.50 2.59
C ILE A 46 9.19 -3.80 1.20
N TYR A 47 8.34 -4.12 0.23
CA TYR A 47 8.64 -4.53 -1.14
C TYR A 47 7.94 -3.63 -2.16
N PRO A 48 8.52 -2.47 -2.49
CA PRO A 48 7.87 -1.51 -3.38
C PRO A 48 7.59 -2.04 -4.79
N VAL A 49 8.38 -3.02 -5.26
CA VAL A 49 8.16 -3.66 -6.56
C VAL A 49 6.80 -4.37 -6.62
N LEU A 50 6.29 -4.86 -5.49
CA LEU A 50 4.94 -5.41 -5.41
C LEU A 50 3.88 -4.32 -5.60
N GLY A 51 4.14 -3.08 -5.18
CA GLY A 51 3.25 -1.95 -5.45
C GLY A 51 3.13 -1.64 -6.94
N LEU A 52 4.23 -1.75 -7.69
CA LEU A 52 4.21 -1.64 -9.16
C LEU A 52 3.48 -2.80 -9.82
N ALA A 53 3.69 -4.02 -9.34
CA ALA A 53 2.97 -5.20 -9.85
C ALA A 53 1.46 -5.08 -9.60
N LEU A 54 1.06 -4.65 -8.39
CA LEU A 54 -0.33 -4.41 -8.03
C LEU A 54 -0.94 -3.27 -8.85
N ALA A 55 -0.19 -2.20 -9.11
CA ALA A 55 -0.63 -1.13 -9.99
C ALA A 55 -0.95 -1.63 -11.41
N LEU A 56 -0.05 -2.44 -11.99
CA LEU A 56 -0.26 -3.03 -13.31
C LEU A 56 -1.44 -4.01 -13.32
N LEU A 57 -1.69 -4.71 -12.22
CA LEU A 57 -2.83 -5.62 -12.10
C LEU A 57 -4.16 -4.88 -11.88
N ALA A 58 -4.13 -3.76 -11.15
CA ALA A 58 -5.28 -2.91 -10.87
C ALA A 58 -5.67 -2.03 -12.05
N ALA A 59 -4.73 -1.74 -12.94
CA ALA A 59 -4.94 -0.89 -14.11
C ALA A 59 -6.10 -1.35 -15.04
N PRO A 60 -6.17 -2.61 -15.51
CA PRO A 60 -7.31 -3.10 -16.29
C PRO A 60 -8.64 -3.04 -15.53
N LEU A 61 -8.58 -3.10 -14.20
CA LEU A 61 -9.76 -3.03 -13.33
C LEU A 61 -10.29 -1.59 -13.18
N GLY A 62 -9.51 -0.56 -13.50
CA GLY A 62 -9.96 0.84 -13.45
C GLY A 62 -11.13 1.14 -14.40
N ALA A 63 -11.15 0.50 -15.58
CA ALA A 63 -12.30 0.59 -16.48
C ALA A 63 -13.58 -0.02 -15.88
N TRP A 64 -13.44 -1.05 -15.04
CA TRP A 64 -14.56 -1.64 -14.32
C TRP A 64 -14.97 -0.81 -13.10
N GLU A 65 -14.00 -0.24 -12.37
CA GLU A 65 -14.28 0.68 -11.25
C GLU A 65 -15.04 1.92 -11.73
N SER A 66 -14.62 2.54 -12.83
CA SER A 66 -15.30 3.70 -13.40
C SER A 66 -16.73 3.38 -13.86
N ALA A 67 -16.97 2.15 -14.36
CA ALA A 67 -18.30 1.69 -14.70
C ALA A 67 -19.19 1.40 -13.48
N ALA A 68 -18.62 0.86 -12.40
CA ALA A 68 -19.36 0.46 -11.20
C ALA A 68 -19.59 1.61 -10.20
N PHE A 69 -18.60 2.48 -10.03
CA PHE A 69 -18.58 3.54 -9.01
C PHE A 69 -18.63 4.96 -9.61
N GLY A 70 -18.62 5.08 -10.94
CA GLY A 70 -18.54 6.35 -11.66
C GLY A 70 -17.11 6.81 -11.90
N SER A 71 -16.93 7.78 -12.80
CA SER A 71 -15.61 8.33 -13.12
C SER A 71 -15.01 9.02 -11.89
N SER A 72 -13.99 8.40 -11.30
CA SER A 72 -13.17 9.02 -10.25
C SER A 72 -12.04 9.82 -10.90
N LEU A 73 -11.55 10.84 -10.20
CA LEU A 73 -10.31 11.52 -10.60
C LEU A 73 -9.07 10.63 -10.43
N LEU A 74 -9.20 9.54 -9.66
CA LEU A 74 -8.11 8.69 -9.24
C LEU A 74 -8.58 7.24 -9.18
N ASP A 75 -8.06 6.42 -10.10
CA ASP A 75 -8.33 4.99 -10.18
C ASP A 75 -7.38 4.20 -9.27
N SER A 76 -7.77 2.99 -8.88
CA SER A 76 -6.97 2.13 -7.99
C SER A 76 -5.53 1.89 -8.51
N GLY A 77 -5.36 1.71 -9.82
CA GLY A 77 -4.04 1.58 -10.43
C GLY A 77 -3.14 2.80 -10.22
N GLN A 78 -3.69 4.01 -10.42
CA GLN A 78 -2.95 5.26 -10.20
C GLN A 78 -2.62 5.46 -8.72
N PHE A 79 -3.53 5.07 -7.82
CA PHE A 79 -3.29 5.11 -6.38
C PHE A 79 -2.08 4.26 -5.99
N PHE A 80 -1.97 3.03 -6.48
CA PHE A 80 -0.83 2.16 -6.19
C PHE A 80 0.49 2.70 -6.75
N ILE A 81 0.46 3.35 -7.93
CA ILE A 81 1.64 4.02 -8.49
C ILE A 81 2.09 5.16 -7.57
N LEU A 82 1.17 6.06 -7.19
CA LEU A 82 1.45 7.18 -6.29
C LEU A 82 2.02 6.70 -4.96
N LEU A 83 1.42 5.66 -4.38
CA LEU A 83 1.85 5.09 -3.12
C LEU A 83 3.26 4.48 -3.23
N THR A 84 3.54 3.79 -4.32
CA THR A 84 4.87 3.21 -4.58
C THR A 84 5.94 4.29 -4.75
N ILE A 85 5.62 5.36 -5.50
CA ILE A 85 6.50 6.53 -5.66
C ILE A 85 6.75 7.20 -4.32
N ALA A 86 5.71 7.41 -3.50
CA ALA A 86 5.84 8.00 -2.17
C ALA A 86 6.74 7.16 -1.25
N VAL A 87 6.59 5.84 -1.28
CA VAL A 87 7.46 4.91 -0.52
C VAL A 87 8.91 4.98 -1.00
N TRP A 88 9.13 5.02 -2.31
CA TRP A 88 10.49 5.16 -2.88
C TRP A 88 11.14 6.47 -2.50
N LEU A 89 10.41 7.59 -2.61
CA LEU A 89 10.90 8.90 -2.20
C LEU A 89 11.21 8.92 -0.70
N GLY A 90 10.29 8.42 0.14
CA GLY A 90 10.50 8.33 1.58
C GLY A 90 11.73 7.49 1.96
N ARG A 91 11.91 6.32 1.33
CA ARG A 91 13.10 5.48 1.50
C ARG A 91 14.37 6.16 0.99
N GLY A 92 14.31 6.84 -0.14
CA GLY A 92 15.44 7.55 -0.75
C GLY A 92 15.90 8.73 0.10
N LEU A 93 14.97 9.52 0.64
CA LEU A 93 15.21 10.59 1.60
C LEU A 93 15.81 10.06 2.90
N SER A 94 15.21 9.00 3.48
CA SER A 94 15.70 8.37 4.72
C SER A 94 17.13 7.85 4.57
N ARG A 95 17.45 7.26 3.41
CA ARG A 95 18.79 6.71 3.13
C ARG A 95 19.76 7.73 2.52
N ARG A 96 19.35 8.99 2.34
CA ARG A 96 20.08 10.06 1.63
C ARG A 96 20.65 9.62 0.28
N ARG A 97 20.00 8.65 -0.35
CA ARG A 97 20.37 8.09 -1.65
C ARG A 97 19.09 7.94 -2.44
N LEU A 98 18.82 8.94 -3.26
CA LEU A 98 17.79 8.88 -4.30
C LEU A 98 18.32 7.99 -5.43
N MET A 99 18.39 6.67 -5.18
CA MET A 99 18.60 5.71 -6.24
C MET A 99 17.22 5.35 -6.79
N ILE A 100 16.99 5.65 -8.07
CA ILE A 100 15.84 5.12 -8.82
C ILE A 100 16.21 3.66 -9.16
N PRO A 101 15.64 2.64 -8.51
CA PRO A 101 15.99 1.28 -8.81
C PRO A 101 15.57 0.96 -10.24
N HIS A 102 16.56 0.61 -11.07
CA HIS A 102 16.36 0.05 -12.40
C HIS A 102 15.82 -1.36 -12.24
N THR A 103 14.49 -1.49 -12.24
CA THR A 103 13.81 -2.78 -12.18
C THR A 103 13.25 -3.10 -13.57
N PHE A 104 13.25 -4.37 -13.97
CA PHE A 104 12.63 -4.82 -15.23
C PHE A 104 11.18 -4.33 -15.38
N LEU A 105 10.47 -4.13 -14.25
CA LEU A 105 9.12 -3.57 -14.21
C LEU A 105 8.99 -2.11 -14.68
N ASN A 106 10.08 -1.36 -14.81
CA ASN A 106 10.01 0.02 -15.32
C ASN A 106 9.60 0.06 -16.80
N VAL A 107 9.93 -0.98 -17.58
CA VAL A 107 9.56 -1.07 -19.01
C VAL A 107 8.04 -1.22 -19.18
N PRO A 108 7.37 -2.22 -18.56
CA PRO A 108 5.91 -2.30 -18.66
C PRO A 108 5.20 -1.09 -18.02
N LEU A 109 5.77 -0.47 -16.98
CA LEU A 109 5.25 0.80 -16.45
C LEU A 109 5.32 1.96 -17.43
N ALA A 110 6.44 2.12 -18.13
CA ALA A 110 6.61 3.17 -19.12
C ALA A 110 5.64 2.97 -20.30
N ILE A 111 5.46 1.72 -20.73
CA ILE A 111 4.45 1.37 -21.74
C ILE A 111 3.06 1.71 -21.22
N PHE A 112 2.75 1.36 -19.97
CA PHE A 112 1.46 1.63 -19.36
C PHE A 112 1.15 3.14 -19.31
N LEU A 113 2.06 3.95 -18.77
CA LEU A 113 1.93 5.42 -18.71
C LEU A 113 1.82 6.10 -20.09
N LEU A 114 2.32 5.47 -21.15
CA LEU A 114 2.21 5.99 -22.52
C LEU A 114 0.89 5.61 -23.19
N VAL A 115 0.25 4.53 -22.74
CA VAL A 115 -0.97 3.97 -23.34
C VAL A 115 -2.24 4.48 -22.64
N THR A 116 -2.18 4.76 -21.34
CA THR A 116 -3.29 5.36 -20.57
C THR A 116 -3.24 6.87 -20.59
#